data_AF-A0A2G5FBK9-F1
#
_entry.id   AF-A0A2G5FBK9-F1
#
_cell.length_a   1.000
_cell.length_b   1.000
_cell.length_c   1.000
_cell.angle_alpha   90.00
_cell.angle_beta   90.00
_cell.angle_gamma   90.00
#
_symmetry.space_group_name_H-M   'P 1'
#
loop_
_entity.id
_entity.type
_entity.pdbx_description
1 polymer ?
#
loop_
_entity_poly.entity_id
_entity_poly.type
_entity_poly.pdbx_seq_one_letter_code
_entity_poly.pdbx_strand_id
1 'polypeptide(L)'
;MWAEGNPKLCETLHSVATKLHELELIVLNILYQTYGVEKHYESQEKRFENTFRLLYKVPPQSDSLVVLGAHTDKGSLTIQCLDEVQGLERLSKECKWLQVSDIRGAFVVFVGDSLKAWSNGRQYAAKHRVVLSGDKERFSYSLFASPKEGVIVEVPEELVDQEHPLLYKPFNFMDFFNQLCVTDLKYNENPLEAYTGV
;
A
#
# COMPACT_ATOMS: atom_id res chain seq x y z
N MET A 1 11.90 -17.04 10.77
CA MET A 1 12.57 -17.95 9.81
C MET A 1 12.26 -19.38 10.19
N TRP A 2 11.99 -20.25 9.22
CA TRP A 2 11.76 -21.69 9.44
C TRP A 2 13.03 -22.33 10.01
N ALA A 3 12.93 -23.12 11.08
CA ALA A 3 14.10 -23.58 11.85
C ALA A 3 15.08 -24.44 11.03
N GLU A 4 14.57 -25.19 10.04
CA GLU A 4 15.37 -26.06 9.14
C GLU A 4 15.47 -25.50 7.72
N GLY A 5 14.89 -24.32 7.46
CA GLY A 5 14.67 -23.80 6.12
C GLY A 5 13.63 -24.59 5.31
N ASN A 6 13.20 -24.03 4.18
CA ASN A 6 12.44 -24.73 3.15
C ASN A 6 12.87 -24.14 1.80
N PRO A 7 13.92 -24.70 1.16
CA PRO A 7 14.52 -24.10 -0.04
C PRO A 7 13.52 -23.88 -1.17
N LYS A 8 12.64 -24.86 -1.42
CA LYS A 8 11.59 -24.77 -2.44
C LYS A 8 10.61 -23.63 -2.16
N LEU A 9 10.18 -23.49 -0.91
CA LEU A 9 9.32 -22.37 -0.52
C LEU A 9 10.04 -21.04 -0.70
N CYS A 10 11.29 -20.92 -0.23
CA CYS A 10 12.08 -19.70 -0.37
C CYS A 10 12.26 -19.31 -1.85
N GLU A 11 12.63 -20.25 -2.72
CA GLU A 11 12.76 -20.03 -4.16
C GLU A 11 11.45 -19.59 -4.80
N THR A 12 10.34 -20.23 -4.42
CA THR A 12 9.01 -19.88 -4.92
C THR A 12 8.61 -18.47 -4.50
N LEU A 13 8.76 -18.14 -3.20
CA LEU A 13 8.43 -16.81 -2.67
C LEU A 13 9.32 -15.73 -3.29
N HIS A 14 10.61 -16.02 -3.48
CA HIS A 14 11.51 -15.11 -4.17
C HIS A 14 11.06 -14.85 -5.61
N SER A 15 10.75 -15.90 -6.37
CA SER A 15 10.26 -15.78 -7.74
C SER A 15 8.97 -14.96 -7.83
N VAL A 16 8.01 -15.20 -6.94
CA VAL A 16 6.76 -14.42 -6.87
C VAL A 16 7.07 -12.96 -6.53
N ALA A 17 7.88 -12.70 -5.51
CA ALA A 17 8.24 -11.33 -5.11
C ALA A 17 8.94 -10.57 -6.25
N THR A 18 9.84 -11.20 -7.00
CA THR A 18 10.47 -10.61 -8.18
C THR A 18 9.44 -10.23 -9.24
N LYS A 19 8.46 -11.10 -9.53
CA LYS A 19 7.40 -10.80 -10.51
C LYS A 19 6.46 -9.70 -10.05
N LEU A 20 6.14 -9.63 -8.76
CA LEU A 20 5.35 -8.52 -8.23
C LEU A 20 6.14 -7.21 -8.28
N HIS A 21 7.45 -7.23 -8.06
CA HIS A 21 8.30 -6.05 -8.19
C HIS A 21 8.36 -5.55 -9.65
N GLU A 22 8.49 -6.45 -10.63
CA GLU A 22 8.38 -6.07 -12.05
C GLU A 22 7.03 -5.37 -12.35
N LEU A 23 5.92 -5.89 -11.78
CA LEU A 23 4.60 -5.28 -11.93
C LEU A 23 4.49 -3.91 -11.25
N GLU A 24 5.05 -3.76 -10.05
CA GLU A 24 5.13 -2.49 -9.34
C GLU A 24 5.80 -1.41 -10.20
N LEU A 25 6.97 -1.72 -10.78
CA LEU A 25 7.69 -0.79 -11.63
C LEU A 25 6.88 -0.38 -12.87
N ILE A 26 6.17 -1.33 -13.49
CA ILE A 26 5.27 -1.03 -14.61
C ILE A 26 4.16 -0.05 -14.17
N VAL A 27 3.51 -0.30 -13.03
CA VAL A 27 2.44 0.56 -12.53
C VAL A 27 2.96 1.97 -12.20
N LEU A 28 4.11 2.05 -11.53
CA LEU A 28 4.75 3.33 -11.24
C LEU A 28 5.12 4.07 -12.54
N ASN A 29 5.71 3.40 -13.53
CA ASN A 29 6.04 4.04 -14.81
C ASN A 29 4.81 4.64 -15.50
N ILE A 30 3.71 3.88 -15.54
CA ILE A 30 2.43 4.36 -16.10
C ILE A 30 1.95 5.62 -15.37
N LEU A 31 2.06 5.68 -14.03
CA LEU A 31 1.68 6.85 -13.26
C LEU A 31 2.55 8.06 -13.58
N TYR A 32 3.87 7.88 -13.69
CA TYR A 32 4.80 8.96 -14.02
C TYR A 32 4.54 9.51 -15.42
N GLN A 33 4.26 8.63 -16.39
CA GLN A 33 3.86 9.02 -17.75
C GLN A 33 2.52 9.74 -17.77
N THR A 34 1.52 9.24 -17.04
CA THR A 34 0.19 9.85 -16.95
C THR A 34 0.25 11.29 -16.44
N TYR A 35 1.22 11.59 -15.58
CA TYR A 35 1.43 12.90 -14.99
C TYR A 35 2.48 13.77 -15.71
N GLY A 36 3.09 13.28 -16.79
CA GLY A 36 4.10 14.04 -17.55
C GLY A 36 5.37 14.34 -16.75
N VAL A 37 5.73 13.44 -15.82
CA VAL A 37 6.88 13.58 -14.90
C VAL A 37 7.89 12.45 -15.11
N GLU A 38 8.00 11.91 -16.32
CA GLU A 38 8.81 10.72 -16.67
C GLU A 38 10.28 10.88 -16.30
N LYS A 39 10.81 12.11 -16.36
CA LYS A 39 12.20 12.42 -15.97
C LYS A 39 12.52 12.06 -14.52
N HIS A 40 11.50 11.95 -13.66
CA HIS A 40 11.64 11.58 -12.27
C HIS A 40 11.60 10.06 -12.06
N TYR A 41 11.28 9.24 -13.06
CA TYR A 41 11.07 7.79 -12.88
C TYR A 41 12.36 7.03 -12.52
N GLU A 42 13.44 7.22 -13.29
CA GLU A 42 14.70 6.47 -13.11
C GLU A 42 15.39 6.76 -11.76
N SER A 43 15.23 7.98 -11.22
CA SER A 43 15.75 8.34 -9.91
C SER A 43 14.94 7.72 -8.77
N GLN A 44 13.67 7.37 -9.04
CA GLN A 44 12.71 6.92 -8.04
C GLN A 44 12.65 5.40 -7.91
N GLU A 45 12.88 4.63 -8.99
CA GLU A 45 13.00 3.16 -8.89
C GLU A 45 14.01 2.73 -7.80
N LYS A 46 15.16 3.41 -7.72
CA LYS A 46 16.20 3.11 -6.72
C LYS A 46 15.84 3.57 -5.30
N ARG A 47 14.82 4.41 -5.16
CA ARG A 47 14.36 5.00 -3.88
C ARG A 47 13.33 4.16 -3.16
N PHE A 48 12.79 3.11 -3.79
CA PHE A 48 11.87 2.20 -3.13
C PHE A 48 12.57 0.95 -2.60
N GLU A 49 12.02 0.41 -1.51
CA GLU A 49 12.29 -0.92 -1.00
C GLU A 49 10.99 -1.71 -0.92
N ASN A 50 11.11 -3.04 -1.04
CA ASN A 50 9.97 -3.93 -1.04
C ASN A 50 9.95 -4.83 0.18
N THR A 51 8.78 -4.91 0.80
CA THR A 51 8.48 -5.95 1.80
C THR A 51 7.47 -6.91 1.21
N PHE A 52 7.84 -8.18 1.09
CA PHE A 52 6.90 -9.25 0.76
C PHE A 52 6.31 -9.82 2.03
N ARG A 53 4.98 -9.94 2.09
CA ARG A 53 4.27 -10.50 3.25
C ARG A 53 3.36 -11.64 2.82
N LEU A 54 3.53 -12.80 3.44
CA LEU A 54 2.58 -13.91 3.38
C LEU A 54 1.77 -13.90 4.67
N LEU A 55 0.43 -13.93 4.55
CA LEU A 55 -0.47 -14.07 5.68
C LEU A 55 -1.32 -15.32 5.52
N TYR A 56 -1.44 -16.03 6.64
CA TYR A 56 -2.38 -17.12 6.83
C TYR A 56 -3.31 -16.75 7.99
N LYS A 57 -4.62 -16.91 7.78
CA LYS A 57 -5.64 -16.61 8.78
C LYS A 57 -6.65 -17.75 8.84
N VAL A 58 -6.88 -18.25 10.05
CA VAL A 58 -7.94 -19.21 10.35
C VAL A 58 -9.22 -18.43 10.68
N PRO A 59 -10.38 -18.83 10.15
CA PRO A 59 -11.63 -18.16 10.45
C PRO A 59 -11.98 -18.32 11.95
N PRO A 60 -12.64 -17.31 12.54
CA PRO A 60 -13.16 -17.43 13.91
C PRO A 60 -14.42 -18.28 13.94
N GLN A 61 -14.79 -18.78 15.12
CA GLN A 61 -16.06 -19.51 15.32
C GLN A 61 -17.31 -18.61 15.23
N SER A 62 -17.14 -17.28 15.13
CA SER A 62 -18.23 -16.31 15.01
C SER A 62 -18.61 -16.06 13.56
N ASP A 63 -19.86 -15.64 13.32
CA ASP A 63 -20.40 -15.40 11.97
C ASP A 63 -19.56 -14.43 11.12
N SER A 64 -18.93 -13.43 11.73
CA SER A 64 -17.91 -12.59 11.10
C SER A 64 -16.95 -11.95 12.11
N LEU A 65 -15.71 -11.68 11.71
CA LEU A 65 -14.71 -10.98 12.53
C LEU A 65 -13.82 -10.08 11.68
N VAL A 66 -13.60 -8.85 12.16
CA VAL A 66 -12.58 -7.95 11.63
C VAL A 66 -11.21 -8.44 12.10
N VAL A 67 -10.42 -9.02 11.19
CA VAL A 67 -9.06 -9.54 11.48
C VAL A 67 -7.94 -8.56 11.16
N LEU A 68 -8.27 -7.51 10.41
CA LEU A 68 -7.43 -6.34 10.18
C LEU A 68 -8.32 -5.11 10.14
N GLY A 69 -8.10 -4.17 11.06
CA GLY A 69 -8.89 -2.95 11.18
C GLY A 69 -8.80 -2.05 9.95
N ALA A 70 -9.68 -1.06 9.90
CA ALA A 70 -9.69 -0.05 8.85
C ALA A 70 -8.41 0.79 8.86
N HIS A 71 -7.66 0.80 7.76
CA HIS A 71 -6.40 1.54 7.63
C HIS A 71 -6.13 1.93 6.18
N THR A 72 -5.15 2.82 5.97
CA THR A 72 -4.47 3.03 4.69
C THR A 72 -3.06 2.47 4.79
N ASP A 73 -2.51 2.02 3.67
CA ASP A 73 -1.10 1.65 3.60
C ASP A 73 -0.22 2.90 3.62
N LYS A 74 0.89 2.86 4.34
CA LYS A 74 1.74 4.05 4.57
C LYS A 74 2.77 4.28 3.46
N GLY A 75 3.23 3.21 2.84
CA GLY A 75 4.17 3.25 1.72
C GLY A 75 3.58 3.90 0.47
N SER A 76 4.18 3.60 -0.67
CA SER A 76 3.76 4.13 -1.98
C SER A 76 2.68 3.27 -2.62
N LEU A 77 2.90 1.97 -2.69
CA LEU A 77 2.06 1.07 -3.46
C LEU A 77 2.01 -0.32 -2.81
N THR A 78 0.83 -0.94 -2.83
CA THR A 78 0.65 -2.33 -2.38
C THR A 78 0.06 -3.15 -3.51
N ILE A 79 0.70 -4.26 -3.85
CA ILE A 79 0.14 -5.26 -4.77
C ILE A 79 -0.35 -6.44 -3.95
N GLN A 80 -1.66 -6.58 -3.87
CA GLN A 80 -2.34 -7.62 -3.14
C GLN A 80 -2.77 -8.73 -4.08
N CYS A 81 -2.34 -9.95 -3.77
CA CYS A 81 -2.82 -11.17 -4.40
C CYS A 81 -3.87 -11.79 -3.48
N LEU A 82 -5.06 -12.00 -4.01
CA LEU A 82 -6.17 -12.62 -3.30
C LEU A 82 -6.22 -14.11 -3.63
N ASP A 83 -6.59 -14.89 -2.63
CA ASP A 83 -7.04 -16.27 -2.80
C ASP A 83 -8.57 -16.27 -2.95
N GLU A 84 -9.16 -17.43 -3.27
CA GLU A 84 -10.60 -17.59 -3.53
C GLU A 84 -11.50 -17.23 -2.32
N VAL A 85 -10.89 -17.04 -1.14
CA VAL A 85 -11.58 -16.65 0.10
C VAL A 85 -11.67 -15.12 0.22
N GLN A 86 -12.91 -14.64 0.10
CA GLN A 86 -13.26 -13.23 0.28
C GLN A 86 -12.90 -12.71 1.67
N GLY A 87 -12.72 -11.40 1.76
CA GLY A 87 -12.63 -10.73 3.06
C GLY A 87 -11.99 -9.34 3.01
N LEU A 88 -11.34 -8.99 1.90
CA LEU A 88 -10.83 -7.65 1.71
C LEU A 88 -11.98 -6.70 1.35
N GLU A 89 -12.13 -5.64 2.14
CA GLU A 89 -13.11 -4.58 1.91
C GLU A 89 -12.42 -3.23 1.81
N ARG A 90 -12.91 -2.36 0.92
CA ARG A 90 -12.51 -0.96 0.82
C ARG A 90 -13.68 -0.05 1.17
N LEU A 91 -13.38 1.11 1.73
CA LEU A 91 -14.37 2.15 1.99
C LEU A 91 -14.62 2.96 0.71
N SER A 92 -15.87 3.12 0.32
CA SER A 92 -16.27 3.98 -0.80
C SER A 92 -16.31 5.45 -0.41
N LYS A 93 -16.43 6.34 -1.39
CA LYS A 93 -16.58 7.78 -1.15
C LYS A 93 -17.88 8.12 -0.40
N GLU A 94 -18.88 7.26 -0.51
CA GLU A 94 -20.17 7.35 0.19
C GLU A 94 -20.13 6.67 1.58
N CYS A 95 -18.93 6.42 2.12
CA CYS A 95 -18.72 5.80 3.43
C CYS A 95 -19.32 4.39 3.56
N LYS A 96 -19.35 3.62 2.48
CA LYS A 96 -19.83 2.23 2.47
C LYS A 96 -18.66 1.26 2.32
N TRP A 97 -18.66 0.21 3.12
CA TRP A 97 -17.72 -0.90 2.95
C TRP A 97 -18.14 -1.75 1.75
N LEU A 98 -17.26 -1.84 0.76
CA LEU A 98 -17.45 -2.62 -0.45
C LEU A 98 -16.42 -3.74 -0.48
N GLN A 99 -16.88 -4.96 -0.73
CA GLN A 99 -15.98 -6.09 -0.98
C GLN A 99 -15.18 -5.81 -2.25
N VAL A 100 -13.87 -6.06 -2.17
CA VAL A 100 -13.01 -6.02 -3.35
C VAL A 100 -13.22 -7.33 -4.10
N SER A 101 -13.76 -7.23 -5.32
CA SER A 101 -14.05 -8.39 -6.14
C SER A 101 -12.79 -9.20 -6.41
N ASP A 102 -12.82 -10.47 -6.05
CA ASP A 102 -11.78 -11.42 -6.43
C ASP A 102 -12.00 -11.85 -7.88
N ILE A 103 -11.20 -11.26 -8.77
CA ILE A 103 -11.14 -11.66 -10.17
C ILE A 103 -10.00 -12.65 -10.26
N ARG A 104 -10.32 -13.91 -10.57
CA ARG A 104 -9.32 -14.97 -10.74
C ARG A 104 -8.21 -14.53 -11.69
N GLY A 105 -6.97 -14.55 -11.20
CA GLY A 105 -5.78 -14.17 -11.97
C GLY A 105 -5.52 -12.66 -12.04
N ALA A 106 -6.30 -11.83 -11.33
CA ALA A 106 -6.04 -10.41 -11.19
C ALA A 106 -5.30 -10.07 -9.90
N PHE A 107 -4.63 -8.91 -9.92
CA PHE A 107 -4.02 -8.30 -8.76
C PHE A 107 -4.80 -7.06 -8.35
N VAL A 108 -4.91 -6.83 -7.04
CA VAL A 108 -5.47 -5.59 -6.50
C VAL A 108 -4.31 -4.67 -6.17
N VAL A 109 -4.33 -3.45 -6.70
CA VAL A 109 -3.30 -2.44 -6.43
C VAL A 109 -3.90 -1.35 -5.55
N PHE A 110 -3.27 -1.08 -4.41
CA PHE A 110 -3.60 0.05 -3.55
C PHE A 110 -2.53 1.12 -3.64
N VAL A 111 -2.98 2.37 -3.70
CA VAL A 111 -2.15 3.55 -3.44
C VAL A 111 -2.00 3.70 -1.93
N GLY A 112 -0.77 3.93 -1.49
CA GLY A 112 -0.47 4.28 -0.11
C GLY A 112 -0.29 5.80 0.11
N ASP A 113 -0.19 6.19 1.37
CA ASP A 113 -0.08 7.58 1.82
C ASP A 113 1.10 8.33 1.18
N SER A 114 2.25 7.65 0.98
CA SER A 114 3.43 8.29 0.38
C SER A 114 3.21 8.68 -1.09
N LEU A 115 2.53 7.83 -1.86
CA LEU A 115 2.22 8.11 -3.26
C LEU A 115 1.07 9.13 -3.41
N LYS A 116 0.11 9.10 -2.48
CA LYS A 116 -0.89 10.17 -2.32
C LYS A 116 -0.21 11.52 -2.12
N ALA A 117 0.75 11.61 -1.19
CA ALA A 117 1.49 12.84 -0.94
C ALA A 117 2.30 13.28 -2.17
N TRP A 118 3.10 12.38 -2.76
CA TRP A 118 3.90 12.66 -3.94
C TRP A 118 3.07 13.21 -5.12
N SER A 119 1.89 12.64 -5.36
CA SER A 119 0.98 13.10 -6.44
C SER A 119 0.21 14.40 -6.12
N ASN A 120 0.55 15.06 -5.01
CA ASN A 120 -0.14 16.22 -4.46
C ASN A 120 -1.65 15.95 -4.26
N GLY A 121 -2.00 14.75 -3.78
CA GLY A 121 -3.39 14.37 -3.49
C GLY A 121 -4.21 13.89 -4.70
N ARG A 122 -3.64 13.83 -5.91
CA ARG A 122 -4.33 13.33 -7.10
C ARG A 122 -4.64 11.83 -7.02
N GLN A 123 -3.75 11.07 -6.39
CA GLN A 123 -3.99 9.66 -6.09
C GLN A 123 -4.68 9.50 -4.73
N TYR A 124 -5.66 8.59 -4.64
CA TYR A 124 -6.43 8.35 -3.42
C TYR A 124 -5.96 7.09 -2.71
N ALA A 125 -5.46 7.25 -1.48
CA ALA A 125 -5.16 6.13 -0.59
C ALA A 125 -6.46 5.57 0.02
N ALA A 126 -6.90 4.42 -0.48
CA ALA A 126 -8.17 3.83 -0.08
C ALA A 126 -8.09 3.18 1.30
N LYS A 127 -8.95 3.64 2.22
CA LYS A 127 -9.12 2.97 3.52
C LYS A 127 -9.72 1.59 3.29
N HIS A 128 -9.07 0.56 3.82
CA HIS A 128 -9.45 -0.83 3.62
C HIS A 128 -9.30 -1.63 4.92
N ARG A 129 -9.97 -2.78 4.98
CA ARG A 129 -9.98 -3.69 6.13
C ARG A 129 -10.08 -5.15 5.67
N VAL A 130 -9.86 -6.09 6.58
CA VAL A 130 -10.11 -7.50 6.32
C VAL A 130 -11.14 -8.03 7.32
N VAL A 131 -12.26 -8.51 6.80
CA VAL A 131 -13.34 -9.17 7.53
C VAL A 131 -13.42 -10.62 7.05
N LEU A 132 -13.23 -11.57 7.97
CA LEU A 132 -13.44 -12.98 7.66
C LEU A 132 -14.86 -13.39 8.05
N SER A 133 -15.43 -14.28 7.26
CA SER A 133 -16.74 -14.90 7.49
C SER A 133 -16.70 -16.34 7.02
N GLY A 134 -17.52 -17.20 7.62
CA GLY A 134 -17.58 -18.63 7.29
C GLY A 134 -16.45 -19.45 7.92
N ASP A 135 -16.17 -20.61 7.33
CA ASP A 135 -15.34 -21.68 7.88
C ASP A 135 -14.07 -21.98 7.08
N LYS A 136 -13.77 -21.18 6.05
CA LYS A 136 -12.59 -21.34 5.21
C LYS A 136 -11.38 -20.55 5.70
N GLU A 137 -10.24 -21.22 5.72
CA GLU A 137 -8.93 -20.60 5.92
C GLU A 137 -8.59 -19.66 4.77
N ARG A 138 -7.97 -18.51 5.08
CA ARG A 138 -7.59 -17.51 4.09
C ARG A 138 -6.08 -17.39 3.99
N PHE A 139 -5.56 -17.58 2.79
CA PHE A 139 -4.19 -17.22 2.43
C PHE A 139 -4.19 -15.93 1.63
N SER A 140 -3.17 -15.10 1.84
CA SER A 140 -2.94 -13.96 0.97
C SER A 140 -1.48 -13.55 1.02
N TYR A 141 -0.99 -13.03 -0.10
CA TYR A 141 0.35 -12.46 -0.15
C TYR A 141 0.33 -11.09 -0.81
N SER A 142 1.23 -10.24 -0.35
CA SER A 142 1.26 -8.84 -0.75
C SER A 142 2.70 -8.37 -0.88
N LEU A 143 2.96 -7.55 -1.89
CA LEU A 143 4.18 -6.78 -2.00
C LEU A 143 3.86 -5.34 -1.60
N PHE A 144 4.60 -4.82 -0.61
CA PHE A 144 4.52 -3.41 -0.20
C PHE A 144 5.75 -2.70 -0.73
N ALA A 145 5.55 -1.63 -1.49
CA ALA A 145 6.59 -0.72 -1.95
C ALA A 145 6.58 0.53 -1.08
N SER A 146 7.71 0.84 -0.45
CA SER A 146 7.87 1.98 0.44
C SER A 146 9.13 2.77 0.09
N PRO A 147 9.15 4.10 0.31
CA PRO A 147 10.40 4.86 0.21
C PRO A 147 11.45 4.30 1.19
N LYS A 148 12.69 4.18 0.75
CA LYS A 148 13.84 3.79 1.58
C LYS A 148 14.13 4.80 2.68
N GLU A 149 14.88 4.36 3.68
CA GLU A 149 15.43 5.26 4.69
C GLU A 149 16.22 6.41 4.05
N GLY A 150 16.01 7.63 4.56
CA GLY A 150 16.62 8.85 4.04
C GLY A 150 15.97 9.44 2.80
N VAL A 151 15.01 8.75 2.17
CA VAL A 151 14.26 9.28 1.04
C VAL A 151 13.26 10.32 1.49
N ILE A 152 13.35 11.52 0.91
CA ILE A 152 12.35 12.57 1.05
C ILE A 152 11.24 12.32 0.03
N VAL A 153 10.00 12.25 0.54
CA VAL A 153 8.78 12.29 -0.27
C VAL A 153 8.44 13.75 -0.49
N GLU A 154 8.46 14.17 -1.75
CA GLU A 154 8.20 15.55 -2.17
C GLU A 154 7.31 15.56 -3.40
N VAL A 155 6.48 16.61 -3.51
CA VAL A 155 5.63 16.83 -4.68
C VAL A 155 6.50 17.34 -5.83
N PRO A 156 6.48 16.72 -7.02
CA PRO A 156 7.13 17.27 -8.20
C PRO A 156 6.57 18.65 -8.54
N GLU A 157 7.44 19.59 -8.89
CA GLU A 157 7.07 20.97 -9.21
C GLU A 157 6.05 21.04 -10.36
N GLU A 158 6.10 20.09 -11.30
CA GLU A 158 5.15 19.98 -12.41
C GLU A 158 3.72 19.69 -11.98
N LEU A 159 3.52 19.20 -10.75
CA LEU A 159 2.22 18.89 -10.17
C LEU A 159 1.66 20.03 -9.31
N VAL A 160 2.32 21.19 -9.32
CA VAL A 160 1.95 22.38 -8.57
C VAL A 160 1.68 23.54 -9.53
N ASP A 161 0.45 24.05 -9.51
CA ASP A 161 0.02 25.16 -10.35
C ASP A 161 -1.05 26.02 -9.63
N GLN A 162 -1.65 26.99 -10.32
CA GLN A 162 -2.67 27.86 -9.73
C GLN A 162 -3.98 27.13 -9.38
N GLU A 163 -4.33 26.07 -10.12
CA GLU A 163 -5.51 25.23 -9.87
C GLU A 163 -5.22 24.15 -8.81
N HIS A 164 -3.95 23.73 -8.70
CA HIS A 164 -3.47 22.70 -7.78
C HIS A 164 -2.29 23.22 -6.94
N PRO A 165 -2.54 24.07 -5.93
CA PRO A 165 -1.49 24.56 -5.06
C PRO A 165 -0.83 23.41 -4.29
N LEU A 166 0.39 23.64 -3.79
CA LEU A 166 1.12 22.64 -2.99
C LEU A 166 0.32 22.29 -1.73
N LEU A 167 -0.09 21.03 -1.61
CA LEU A 167 -0.78 20.51 -0.43
C LEU A 167 0.25 19.95 0.57
N TYR A 168 1.06 18.99 0.16
CA TYR A 168 1.93 18.27 1.09
C TYR A 168 3.35 18.86 1.13
N LYS A 169 3.82 19.23 2.31
CA LYS A 169 5.23 19.62 2.52
C LYS A 169 6.16 18.41 2.37
N PRO A 170 7.39 18.59 1.87
CA PRO A 170 8.37 17.50 1.80
C PRO A 170 8.62 16.87 3.17
N PHE A 171 8.73 15.55 3.21
CA PHE A 171 9.00 14.82 4.46
C PHE A 171 9.82 13.55 4.27
N ASN A 172 10.52 13.13 5.33
CA ASN A 172 11.15 11.82 5.38
C ASN A 172 10.10 10.74 5.74
N PHE A 173 9.99 9.70 4.90
CA PHE A 173 9.01 8.63 5.11
C PHE A 173 9.22 7.87 6.42
N MET A 174 10.46 7.57 6.78
CA MET A 174 10.75 6.82 8.00
C MET A 174 10.45 7.62 9.26
N ASP A 175 10.67 8.94 9.25
CA ASP A 175 10.28 9.79 10.37
C ASP A 175 8.75 9.81 10.56
N PHE A 176 8.00 9.92 9.46
CA PHE A 176 6.54 9.80 9.47
C PHE A 176 6.07 8.45 10.01
N PHE A 177 6.64 7.35 9.48
CA PHE A 177 6.28 6.00 9.90
C PHE A 177 6.61 5.74 11.38
N ASN A 178 7.75 6.25 11.86
CA ASN A 178 8.15 6.14 13.26
C ASN A 178 7.21 6.94 14.16
N GLN A 179 6.87 8.18 13.81
CA GLN A 179 5.90 8.98 14.57
C GLN A 179 4.54 8.30 14.65
N LEU A 180 4.07 7.67 13.57
CA LEU A 180 2.85 6.86 13.61
C LEU A 180 2.92 5.72 14.63
N CYS A 181 4.05 5.02 14.71
CA CYS A 181 4.20 3.89 15.61
C CYS A 181 4.22 4.32 17.09
N VAL A 182 4.86 5.45 17.40
CA VAL A 182 5.19 5.83 18.79
C VAL A 182 4.29 6.91 19.40
N THR A 183 3.45 7.57 18.59
CA THR A 183 2.57 8.66 19.06
C THR A 183 1.09 8.35 18.87
N ASP A 184 0.24 9.27 19.31
CA ASP A 184 -1.21 9.21 19.08
C ASP A 184 -1.61 9.54 17.63
N LEU A 185 -0.65 9.85 16.75
CA LEU A 185 -0.91 10.11 15.33
C LEU A 185 -1.61 8.93 14.65
N LYS A 186 -1.38 7.69 15.10
CA LYS A 186 -2.10 6.50 14.60
C LYS A 186 -3.61 6.50 14.86
N TYR A 187 -4.08 7.30 15.82
CA TYR A 187 -5.50 7.47 16.11
C TYR A 187 -6.12 8.65 15.36
N ASN A 188 -5.31 9.45 14.68
CA ASN A 188 -5.81 10.51 13.81
C ASN A 188 -6.53 9.89 12.60
N GLU A 189 -7.64 10.48 12.18
CA GLU A 189 -8.38 10.03 10.99
C GLU A 189 -7.56 10.18 9.70
N ASN A 190 -6.74 11.22 9.63
CA ASN A 190 -5.93 11.67 8.50
C ASN A 190 -4.48 11.92 8.96
N PRO A 191 -3.73 10.84 9.28
CA PRO A 191 -2.40 10.94 9.87
C PRO A 191 -1.37 11.65 8.98
N LEU A 192 -1.44 11.45 7.66
CA LEU A 192 -0.52 12.05 6.71
C LEU A 192 -0.68 13.58 6.68
N GLU A 193 -1.92 14.05 6.61
CA GLU A 193 -2.29 15.46 6.61
C GLU A 193 -1.87 16.12 7.92
N ALA A 194 -2.19 15.49 9.06
CA ALA A 194 -1.78 15.98 10.37
C ALA A 194 -0.25 16.08 10.52
N TYR A 195 0.51 15.14 9.94
CA TYR A 195 1.97 15.15 9.98
C TYR A 195 2.58 16.21 9.05
N THR A 196 2.04 16.36 7.85
CA THR A 196 2.54 17.32 6.84
C THR A 196 2.03 18.75 7.07
N GLY A 197 1.06 18.92 7.97
CA GLY A 197 0.49 20.20 8.36
C GLY A 197 -0.49 20.76 7.33
N VAL A 198 -1.30 19.88 6.74
CA VAL A 198 -2.38 20.18 5.78
C VAL A 198 -3.72 20.22 6.50
#